data_AF-A0A2E2V4K9-F1
#
_entry.id   AF-A0A2E2V4K9-F1
#
_cell.length_a   1.000
_cell.length_b   1.000
_cell.length_c   1.000
_cell.angle_alpha   90.00
_cell.angle_beta   90.00
_cell.angle_gamma   90.00
#
_symmetry.space_group_name_H-M   'P 1'
#
loop_
_entity.id
_entity.type
_entity.pdbx_description
1 polymer ?
#
loop_
_entity_poly.entity_id
_entity_poly.type
_entity_poly.pdbx_seq_one_letter_code
_entity_poly.pdbx_strand_id
1 'polypeptide(L)'
;MSKKNTPNSKILVAMKTELFFKRLLSLLIILCCTFGFAQDFDYTITDANMTVQVDAAVCSSVMEPGDLLGAFFTNGSGDLQNAGYLEFEGDQLAVAVWASESGLGNGFAAGDEIQWAMYDQSAGETVLLDAEMNGEAPFSEIFVANGFGQVTSLAVATGGSCADDDTAVAAFGGCAGAIAALGCDFVFAGVPIGESCPVSCDSCPSTCEDDDTAVSAFGGCAGAVAALGCDFVFAGVPIGESCPLTCDSCGGAEPVPGCTDDTACNYDEDATEDDNSCISPTACWDGSATCDGSCPDLGDMDYTITDANMTVQVYADQVFMNGTTPAPVGSLLGAYYINDAGDYANAGYATLDGSDQYAIAVWASESGLDNGFAAGEEITWVLQIGDDLFVADAVTMSTAAPFSATFVANGFGQIISVQFSGDYSAPVSGCTDATACNYDDTATIDDSSCTYAESGLDCNGNCLADADGDGVCDGDEISGCTDNTACNHDSSATDDDGSCTYAAENFDCDGNCTADVDCNGVCGGDAVADNCGTCDNDASNDCVQDCAGEWGGDAVADNCGTCDNDASNDCVQDCADVWGGDAVVDNCGTCDNDASNDCVQDCAGEWGGDAVADNCGTCDN
;
A
#
# COMPACT_ATOMS: atom_id res chain seq x y z
N MET A 1 -103.52 -30.40 40.75
CA MET A 1 -102.97 -31.67 40.23
C MET A 1 -102.96 -31.61 38.71
N SER A 2 -101.84 -32.04 38.14
CA SER A 2 -101.57 -32.46 36.77
C SER A 2 -101.70 -31.52 35.57
N LYS A 3 -100.54 -31.44 34.92
CA LYS A 3 -100.13 -30.86 33.64
C LYS A 3 -100.48 -31.79 32.46
N LYS A 4 -100.54 -31.16 31.27
CA LYS A 4 -100.11 -31.66 29.93
C LYS A 4 -100.96 -32.79 29.31
N ASN A 5 -101.09 -32.95 27.99
CA ASN A 5 -100.60 -32.26 26.79
C ASN A 5 -101.43 -32.82 25.61
N THR A 6 -101.72 -32.01 24.60
CA THR A 6 -102.09 -32.49 23.24
C THR A 6 -100.99 -32.08 22.26
N PRO A 7 -100.79 -32.83 21.15
CA PRO A 7 -99.54 -32.86 20.41
C PRO A 7 -99.54 -31.94 19.18
N ASN A 8 -98.37 -31.84 18.54
CA ASN A 8 -98.08 -31.34 17.19
C ASN A 8 -97.89 -29.82 16.99
N SER A 9 -96.63 -29.42 16.84
CA SER A 9 -96.21 -28.42 15.82
C SER A 9 -94.68 -28.34 15.61
N LYS A 10 -93.86 -28.92 16.50
CA LYS A 10 -92.40 -28.66 16.49
C LYS A 10 -91.57 -29.43 15.45
N ILE A 11 -92.09 -30.51 14.85
CA ILE A 11 -91.28 -31.36 13.94
C ILE A 11 -91.36 -30.87 12.48
N LEU A 12 -92.51 -30.34 12.03
CA LEU A 12 -92.64 -29.83 10.66
C LEU A 12 -91.94 -28.47 10.43
N VAL A 13 -91.75 -27.67 11.49
CA VAL A 13 -91.03 -26.40 11.42
C VAL A 13 -89.52 -26.66 11.37
N ALA A 14 -88.99 -27.59 12.17
CA ALA A 14 -87.56 -27.89 12.20
C ALA A 14 -87.01 -28.41 10.85
N MET A 15 -87.77 -29.22 10.11
CA MET A 15 -87.33 -29.76 8.82
C MET A 15 -87.35 -28.74 7.66
N LYS A 16 -88.13 -27.65 7.78
CA LYS A 16 -88.19 -26.59 6.77
C LYS A 16 -87.13 -25.51 6.99
N THR A 17 -86.73 -25.26 8.25
CA THR A 17 -85.67 -24.30 8.59
C THR A 17 -84.28 -24.83 8.22
N GLU A 18 -84.00 -26.13 8.39
CA GLU A 18 -82.70 -26.70 7.99
C GLU A 18 -82.50 -26.76 6.47
N LEU A 19 -83.56 -27.00 5.68
CA LEU A 19 -83.46 -27.01 4.21
C LEU A 19 -83.27 -25.62 3.62
N PHE A 20 -83.78 -24.57 4.28
CA PHE A 20 -83.57 -23.17 3.89
C PHE A 20 -82.19 -22.66 4.32
N PHE A 21 -81.70 -23.08 5.49
CA PHE A 21 -80.37 -22.72 6.00
C PHE A 21 -79.24 -23.37 5.18
N LYS A 22 -79.40 -24.65 4.78
CA LYS A 22 -78.42 -25.32 3.90
C LYS A 22 -78.42 -24.76 2.47
N ARG A 23 -79.56 -24.33 1.92
CA ARG A 23 -79.60 -23.69 0.60
C ARG A 23 -79.09 -22.24 0.61
N LEU A 24 -79.20 -21.53 1.74
CA LEU A 24 -78.63 -20.19 1.90
C LEU A 24 -77.10 -20.26 2.12
N LEU A 25 -76.61 -21.26 2.86
CA LEU A 25 -75.18 -21.51 3.08
C LEU A 25 -74.48 -21.95 1.78
N SER A 26 -75.11 -22.80 0.96
CA SER A 26 -74.56 -23.15 -0.36
C SER A 26 -74.66 -22.02 -1.39
N LEU A 27 -75.60 -21.08 -1.27
CA LEU A 27 -75.65 -19.90 -2.15
C LEU A 27 -74.64 -18.82 -1.72
N LEU A 28 -74.25 -18.77 -0.45
CA LEU A 28 -73.24 -17.87 0.09
C LEU A 28 -71.82 -18.35 -0.26
N ILE A 29 -71.59 -19.67 -0.22
CA ILE A 29 -70.31 -20.28 -0.60
C ILE A 29 -70.06 -20.18 -2.12
N ILE A 30 -71.10 -20.33 -2.95
CA ILE A 30 -70.96 -20.20 -4.42
C ILE A 30 -70.82 -18.74 -4.89
N LEU A 31 -71.20 -17.75 -4.06
CA LEU A 31 -70.97 -16.33 -4.37
C LEU A 31 -69.58 -15.84 -3.93
N CYS A 32 -68.87 -16.59 -3.06
CA CYS A 32 -67.50 -16.28 -2.64
C CYS A 32 -66.43 -16.62 -3.69
N CYS A 33 -66.65 -17.60 -4.58
CA CYS A 33 -65.59 -18.10 -5.47
C CYS A 33 -65.39 -17.29 -6.76
N THR A 34 -65.78 -16.00 -6.81
CA THR A 34 -65.48 -15.11 -7.94
C THR A 34 -64.97 -13.72 -7.54
N PHE A 35 -64.55 -13.56 -6.29
CA PHE A 35 -63.78 -12.40 -5.86
C PHE A 35 -62.45 -12.91 -5.32
N GLY A 36 -61.34 -12.49 -5.92
CA GLY A 36 -60.05 -12.58 -5.24
C GLY A 36 -60.20 -11.87 -3.90
N PHE A 37 -60.11 -12.64 -2.81
CA PHE A 37 -60.03 -12.09 -1.47
C PHE A 37 -58.61 -11.55 -1.31
N ALA A 38 -58.41 -10.27 -1.61
CA ALA A 38 -57.26 -9.56 -1.06
C ALA A 38 -57.50 -9.48 0.46
N GLN A 39 -56.75 -10.25 1.24
CA GLN A 39 -56.70 -10.06 2.69
C GLN A 39 -55.98 -8.71 2.91
N ASP A 40 -56.65 -7.79 3.59
CA ASP A 40 -56.13 -6.44 3.80
C ASP A 40 -55.07 -6.49 4.92
N PHE A 41 -53.85 -6.04 4.60
CA PHE A 41 -52.73 -5.98 5.55
C PHE A 41 -52.82 -4.76 6.48
N ASP A 42 -53.86 -3.94 6.38
CA ASP A 42 -54.15 -2.87 7.33
C ASP A 42 -54.29 -3.39 8.78
N TYR A 43 -53.60 -2.74 9.71
CA TYR A 43 -53.70 -3.00 11.15
C TYR A 43 -53.70 -1.70 11.95
N THR A 44 -54.05 -1.76 13.24
CA THR A 44 -54.03 -0.60 14.15
C THR A 44 -52.92 -0.77 15.17
N ILE A 45 -52.11 0.28 15.35
CA ILE A 45 -51.11 0.36 16.43
C ILE A 45 -51.82 0.65 17.76
N THR A 46 -51.55 -0.15 18.79
CA THR A 46 -52.15 -0.04 20.12
C THR A 46 -51.10 0.23 21.21
N ASP A 47 -51.52 0.27 22.49
CA ASP A 47 -50.65 0.64 23.62
C ASP A 47 -49.78 -0.50 24.18
N ALA A 48 -49.89 -1.71 23.60
CA ALA A 48 -49.03 -2.85 23.92
C ALA A 48 -48.87 -3.78 22.70
N ASN A 49 -47.70 -4.40 22.57
CA ASN A 49 -47.41 -5.38 21.52
C ASN A 49 -46.62 -6.58 22.07
N MET A 50 -46.54 -7.64 21.28
CA MET A 50 -45.61 -8.75 21.45
C MET A 50 -44.63 -8.70 20.29
N THR A 51 -43.33 -8.75 20.57
CA THR A 51 -42.32 -8.86 19.51
C THR A 51 -42.08 -10.33 19.22
N VAL A 52 -42.40 -10.76 18.00
CA VAL A 52 -42.16 -12.14 17.56
C VAL A 52 -40.98 -12.19 16.60
N GLN A 53 -39.95 -12.93 17.00
CA GLN A 53 -38.76 -13.16 16.21
C GLN A 53 -38.97 -14.34 15.24
N VAL A 54 -38.56 -14.18 13.98
CA VAL A 54 -38.53 -15.24 12.97
C VAL A 54 -37.15 -15.23 12.34
N ASP A 55 -36.40 -16.32 12.49
CA ASP A 55 -35.05 -16.44 11.90
C ASP A 55 -35.12 -16.41 10.37
N ALA A 56 -34.11 -15.81 9.72
CA ALA A 56 -34.05 -15.68 8.26
C ALA A 56 -34.23 -17.03 7.55
N ALA A 57 -33.59 -18.09 8.06
CA ALA A 57 -33.72 -19.44 7.51
C ALA A 57 -35.14 -20.04 7.63
N VAL A 58 -35.95 -19.57 8.59
CA VAL A 58 -37.36 -19.96 8.73
C VAL A 58 -38.21 -19.19 7.72
N CYS A 59 -37.95 -17.90 7.51
CA CYS A 59 -38.62 -17.11 6.46
C CYS A 59 -38.31 -17.67 5.07
N SER A 60 -37.03 -17.81 4.71
CA SER A 60 -36.58 -18.34 3.41
C SER A 60 -37.04 -19.77 3.11
N SER A 61 -37.67 -20.47 4.06
CA SER A 61 -38.25 -21.79 3.81
C SER A 61 -39.62 -21.74 3.13
N VAL A 62 -40.30 -20.59 3.15
CA VAL A 62 -41.66 -20.41 2.61
C VAL A 62 -41.89 -19.11 1.83
N MET A 63 -41.03 -18.10 1.96
CA MET A 63 -41.20 -16.79 1.34
C MET A 63 -39.89 -16.25 0.76
N GLU A 64 -40.00 -15.40 -0.26
CA GLU A 64 -38.87 -14.74 -0.93
C GLU A 64 -38.73 -13.27 -0.50
N PRO A 65 -37.55 -12.64 -0.66
CA PRO A 65 -37.39 -11.22 -0.39
C PRO A 65 -38.42 -10.37 -1.16
N GLY A 66 -39.11 -9.50 -0.45
CA GLY A 66 -40.26 -8.74 -0.94
C GLY A 66 -41.60 -9.28 -0.46
N ASP A 67 -41.71 -10.50 0.06
CA ASP A 67 -42.98 -11.00 0.59
C ASP A 67 -43.32 -10.41 1.97
N LEU A 68 -44.61 -10.30 2.31
CA LEU A 68 -45.04 -9.81 3.63
C LEU A 68 -45.41 -10.97 4.54
N LEU A 69 -44.84 -11.03 5.74
CA LEU A 69 -45.28 -11.95 6.80
C LEU A 69 -46.18 -11.21 7.79
N GLY A 70 -47.45 -11.63 7.88
CA GLY A 70 -48.45 -11.03 8.77
C GLY A 70 -48.92 -11.97 9.88
N ALA A 71 -49.22 -11.39 11.04
CA ALA A 71 -49.82 -12.05 12.19
C ALA A 71 -51.32 -11.72 12.29
N PHE A 72 -52.16 -12.73 12.22
CA PHE A 72 -53.61 -12.63 12.14
C PHE A 72 -54.31 -13.20 13.37
N PHE A 73 -55.37 -12.52 13.81
CA PHE A 73 -56.29 -13.00 14.83
C PHE A 73 -57.70 -13.13 14.27
N THR A 74 -58.52 -13.96 14.91
CA THR A 74 -59.95 -14.09 14.56
C THR A 74 -60.76 -13.09 15.39
N ASN A 75 -61.47 -12.17 14.72
CA ASN A 75 -62.31 -11.19 15.41
C ASN A 75 -63.63 -11.82 15.93
N GLY A 76 -64.43 -11.06 16.68
CA GLY A 76 -65.71 -11.53 17.24
C GLY A 76 -66.80 -11.92 16.21
N SER A 77 -66.58 -11.66 14.92
CA SER A 77 -67.45 -12.06 13.81
C SER A 77 -66.98 -13.34 13.11
N GLY A 78 -65.77 -13.84 13.44
CA GLY A 78 -65.17 -15.04 12.83
C GLY A 78 -64.27 -14.76 11.63
N ASP A 79 -63.98 -13.49 11.33
CA ASP A 79 -63.10 -13.10 10.22
C ASP A 79 -61.65 -12.93 10.71
N LEU A 80 -60.68 -13.28 9.86
CA LEU A 80 -59.26 -13.02 10.11
C LEU A 80 -58.95 -11.53 9.92
N GLN A 81 -58.16 -10.98 10.84
CA GLN A 81 -57.74 -9.58 10.83
C GLN A 81 -56.24 -9.51 11.13
N ASN A 82 -55.53 -8.69 10.37
CA ASN A 82 -54.11 -8.46 10.60
C ASN A 82 -53.90 -7.63 11.89
N ALA A 83 -52.89 -7.98 12.67
CA ALA A 83 -52.47 -7.25 13.85
C ALA A 83 -50.98 -6.87 13.81
N GLY A 84 -50.34 -6.98 12.65
CA GLY A 84 -48.97 -6.56 12.42
C GLY A 84 -48.33 -7.40 11.32
N TYR A 85 -47.54 -6.76 10.46
CA TYR A 85 -46.76 -7.45 9.44
C TYR A 85 -45.38 -6.82 9.30
N LEU A 86 -44.47 -7.55 8.66
CA LEU A 86 -43.19 -7.03 8.22
C LEU A 86 -42.87 -7.61 6.84
N GLU A 87 -42.19 -6.82 6.01
CA GLU A 87 -41.65 -7.29 4.73
C GLU A 87 -40.38 -8.09 4.99
N PHE A 88 -40.22 -9.21 4.29
CA PHE A 88 -39.03 -10.02 4.35
C PHE A 88 -37.99 -9.46 3.38
N GLU A 89 -36.85 -9.01 3.89
CA GLU A 89 -35.75 -8.47 3.06
C GLU A 89 -34.56 -9.44 2.96
N GLY A 90 -34.75 -10.71 3.34
CA GLY A 90 -33.68 -11.72 3.39
C GLY A 90 -33.05 -11.94 4.77
N ASP A 91 -33.32 -11.05 5.72
CA ASP A 91 -32.82 -11.12 7.10
C ASP A 91 -33.90 -11.50 8.13
N GLN A 92 -33.48 -11.76 9.37
CA GLN A 92 -34.36 -12.11 10.46
C GLN A 92 -35.43 -11.03 10.72
N LEU A 93 -36.67 -11.48 10.90
CA LEU A 93 -37.81 -10.60 11.18
C LEU A 93 -38.10 -10.49 12.68
N ALA A 94 -38.49 -9.29 13.10
CA ALA A 94 -39.03 -9.01 14.42
C ALA A 94 -40.41 -8.37 14.27
N VAL A 95 -41.44 -9.20 14.09
CA VAL A 95 -42.80 -8.75 13.82
C VAL A 95 -43.44 -8.24 15.11
N ALA A 96 -43.85 -6.97 15.12
CA ALA A 96 -44.62 -6.38 16.21
C ALA A 96 -46.10 -6.76 16.09
N VAL A 97 -46.59 -7.61 16.98
CA VAL A 97 -47.96 -8.09 17.02
C VAL A 97 -48.75 -7.29 18.05
N TRP A 98 -49.75 -6.51 17.62
CA TRP A 98 -50.44 -5.54 18.47
C TRP A 98 -51.58 -6.15 19.31
N ALA A 99 -51.65 -5.75 20.59
CA ALA A 99 -52.69 -6.19 21.52
C ALA A 99 -54.02 -5.48 21.27
N SER A 100 -55.15 -6.10 21.65
CA SER A 100 -56.43 -5.39 21.69
C SER A 100 -56.45 -4.40 22.84
N GLU A 101 -56.89 -3.17 22.55
CA GLU A 101 -57.28 -2.23 23.58
C GLU A 101 -58.57 -2.71 24.26
N SER A 102 -58.75 -2.37 25.54
CA SER A 102 -59.84 -2.90 26.37
C SER A 102 -61.22 -2.57 25.78
N GLY A 103 -61.92 -3.60 25.29
CA GLY A 103 -63.29 -3.49 24.79
C GLY A 103 -63.44 -3.07 23.33
N LEU A 104 -62.34 -2.94 22.58
CA LEU A 104 -62.36 -2.56 21.16
C LEU A 104 -62.19 -3.75 20.20
N GLY A 105 -61.52 -4.83 20.60
CA GLY A 105 -61.35 -6.03 19.77
C GLY A 105 -60.54 -5.80 18.49
N ASN A 106 -59.60 -4.85 18.56
CA ASN A 106 -58.76 -4.37 17.45
C ASN A 106 -57.34 -4.98 17.44
N GLY A 107 -57.12 -6.09 18.14
CA GLY A 107 -55.84 -6.79 18.21
C GLY A 107 -55.94 -8.06 19.03
N PHE A 108 -54.80 -8.63 19.43
CA PHE A 108 -54.77 -9.89 20.19
C PHE A 108 -55.11 -9.72 21.67
N ALA A 109 -55.91 -10.63 22.22
CA ALA A 109 -56.08 -10.76 23.67
C ALA A 109 -55.02 -11.71 24.26
N ALA A 110 -54.67 -11.52 25.53
CA ALA A 110 -53.71 -12.38 26.21
C ALA A 110 -54.19 -13.85 26.21
N GLY A 111 -53.37 -14.74 25.65
CA GLY A 111 -53.67 -16.16 25.50
C GLY A 111 -54.26 -16.57 24.15
N ASP A 112 -54.44 -15.64 23.21
CA ASP A 112 -54.84 -15.96 21.84
C ASP A 112 -53.70 -16.66 21.07
N GLU A 113 -54.07 -17.55 20.16
CA GLU A 113 -53.15 -18.21 19.24
C GLU A 113 -52.89 -17.31 18.04
N ILE A 114 -51.62 -17.18 17.64
CA ILE A 114 -51.21 -16.34 16.52
C ILE A 114 -51.29 -17.16 15.24
N GLN A 115 -52.08 -16.70 14.27
CA GLN A 115 -52.14 -17.31 12.94
C GLN A 115 -51.23 -16.53 12.01
N TRP A 116 -50.50 -17.23 11.14
CA TRP A 116 -49.54 -16.62 10.24
C TRP A 116 -50.03 -16.72 8.80
N ALA A 117 -49.86 -15.65 8.04
CA ALA A 117 -50.07 -15.67 6.60
C ALA A 117 -48.96 -14.87 5.91
N MET A 118 -48.54 -15.36 4.75
CA MET A 118 -47.66 -14.61 3.85
C MET A 118 -48.48 -13.97 2.74
N TYR A 119 -48.05 -12.81 2.28
CA TYR A 119 -48.48 -12.24 1.01
C TYR A 119 -47.32 -12.29 0.03
N ASP A 120 -47.46 -13.15 -0.96
CA ASP A 120 -46.53 -13.26 -2.08
C ASP A 120 -46.75 -12.05 -2.99
N GLN A 121 -45.81 -11.10 -2.98
CA GLN A 121 -45.94 -9.88 -3.78
C GLN A 121 -45.84 -10.16 -5.29
N SER A 122 -45.11 -11.20 -5.67
CA SER A 122 -44.89 -11.59 -7.06
C SER A 122 -46.12 -12.27 -7.66
N ALA A 123 -46.81 -13.11 -6.87
CA ALA A 123 -48.04 -13.77 -7.26
C ALA A 123 -49.30 -12.94 -6.98
N GLY A 124 -49.21 -11.94 -6.08
CA GLY A 124 -50.35 -11.14 -5.62
C GLY A 124 -51.36 -11.96 -4.81
N GLU A 125 -50.90 -12.97 -4.07
CA GLU A 125 -51.72 -13.94 -3.35
C GLU A 125 -51.38 -14.00 -1.86
N THR A 126 -52.38 -14.20 -1.00
CA THR A 126 -52.18 -14.45 0.44
C THR A 126 -52.28 -15.94 0.73
N VAL A 127 -51.26 -16.50 1.38
CA VAL A 127 -51.15 -17.93 1.71
C VAL A 127 -51.10 -18.10 3.24
N LEU A 128 -51.92 -19.01 3.77
CA LEU A 128 -51.90 -19.36 5.20
C LEU A 128 -50.73 -20.28 5.53
N LEU A 129 -50.09 -20.03 6.66
CA LEU A 129 -48.93 -20.78 7.12
C LEU A 129 -49.27 -21.58 8.39
N ASP A 130 -48.83 -22.84 8.40
CA ASP A 130 -48.67 -23.61 9.63
C ASP A 130 -47.36 -23.18 10.29
N ALA A 131 -47.44 -22.70 11.54
CA ALA A 131 -46.30 -22.19 12.30
C ALA A 131 -46.13 -22.95 13.61
N GLU A 132 -44.89 -23.30 13.96
CA GLU A 132 -44.57 -23.77 15.31
C GLU A 132 -43.89 -22.64 16.10
N MET A 133 -44.42 -22.35 17.30
CA MET A 133 -43.91 -21.30 18.19
C MET A 133 -43.07 -21.89 19.32
N ASN A 134 -42.04 -21.16 19.76
CA ASN A 134 -41.22 -21.52 20.92
C ASN A 134 -41.96 -21.25 22.24
N GLY A 135 -42.27 -22.30 22.99
CA GLY A 135 -42.91 -22.23 24.32
C GLY A 135 -41.95 -22.09 25.51
N GLU A 136 -40.62 -22.06 25.28
CA GLU A 136 -39.62 -21.97 26.34
C GLU A 136 -39.30 -20.50 26.69
N ALA A 137 -39.37 -20.17 27.98
CA ALA A 137 -39.05 -18.82 28.46
C ALA A 137 -37.63 -18.39 28.05
N PRO A 138 -37.42 -17.15 27.55
CA PRO A 138 -38.31 -15.99 27.65
C PRO A 138 -39.42 -15.89 26.59
N PHE A 139 -39.53 -16.85 25.66
CA PHE A 139 -40.53 -16.85 24.59
C PHE A 139 -41.87 -17.48 25.01
N SER A 140 -42.94 -17.18 24.27
CA SER A 140 -44.26 -17.76 24.48
C SER A 140 -44.87 -18.27 23.17
N GLU A 141 -45.56 -19.42 23.27
CA GLU A 141 -46.30 -20.06 22.17
C GLU A 141 -47.66 -19.40 21.88
N ILE A 142 -48.11 -18.50 22.76
CA ILE A 142 -49.38 -17.77 22.68
C ILE A 142 -49.12 -16.27 22.85
N PHE A 143 -50.09 -15.45 22.48
CA PHE A 143 -49.96 -14.00 22.62
C PHE A 143 -49.84 -13.55 24.08
N VAL A 144 -48.76 -12.82 24.40
CA VAL A 144 -48.53 -12.17 25.69
C VAL A 144 -48.17 -10.70 25.46
N ALA A 145 -48.99 -9.79 25.99
CA ALA A 145 -48.74 -8.35 25.89
C ALA A 145 -47.41 -7.95 26.55
N ASN A 146 -46.60 -7.16 25.82
CA ASN A 146 -45.22 -6.78 26.14
C ASN A 146 -44.26 -7.98 26.31
N GLY A 147 -44.60 -9.13 25.71
CA GLY A 147 -43.81 -10.35 25.72
C GLY A 147 -42.96 -10.53 24.46
N PHE A 148 -42.19 -11.62 24.45
CA PHE A 148 -41.40 -12.06 23.30
C PHE A 148 -41.95 -13.39 22.77
N GLY A 149 -42.02 -13.53 21.46
CA GLY A 149 -42.29 -14.79 20.77
C GLY A 149 -41.14 -15.17 19.86
N GLN A 150 -41.08 -16.44 19.48
CA GLN A 150 -40.18 -16.91 18.43
C GLN A 150 -40.89 -17.97 17.60
N VAL A 151 -40.86 -17.83 16.27
CA VAL A 151 -41.32 -18.87 15.34
C VAL A 151 -40.14 -19.78 15.04
N THR A 152 -40.30 -21.08 15.25
CA THR A 152 -39.25 -22.09 15.02
C THR A 152 -39.38 -22.80 13.68
N SER A 153 -40.58 -22.80 13.09
CA SER A 153 -40.82 -23.33 11.75
C SER A 153 -42.04 -22.66 11.12
N LEU A 154 -41.99 -22.49 9.79
CA LEU A 154 -43.11 -22.09 8.95
C LEU A 154 -43.26 -23.13 7.83
N ALA A 155 -44.49 -23.46 7.48
CA ALA A 155 -44.81 -24.27 6.31
C ALA A 155 -46.10 -23.75 5.68
N VAL A 156 -46.18 -23.74 4.36
CA VAL A 156 -47.46 -23.46 3.67
C VAL A 156 -48.48 -24.52 4.10
N ALA A 157 -49.65 -24.09 4.58
CA ALA A 157 -50.70 -24.98 5.06
C ALA A 157 -51.32 -25.75 3.88
N THR A 158 -50.66 -26.83 3.43
CA THR A 158 -51.13 -27.67 2.33
C THR A 158 -52.08 -28.74 2.87
N GLY A 159 -53.37 -28.56 2.67
CA GLY A 159 -54.27 -29.70 2.50
C GLY A 159 -54.01 -30.36 1.16
N GLY A 160 -53.03 -31.26 1.05
CA GLY A 160 -52.85 -32.12 -0.12
C GLY A 160 -51.40 -32.50 -0.42
N SER A 161 -51.08 -33.79 -0.25
CA SER A 161 -49.94 -34.42 -0.91
C SER A 161 -50.42 -35.10 -2.21
N CYS A 162 -49.58 -35.18 -3.26
CA CYS A 162 -49.89 -35.92 -4.51
C CYS A 162 -49.82 -37.45 -4.26
N ALA A 163 -50.72 -37.94 -3.40
CA ALA A 163 -50.97 -39.35 -3.16
C ALA A 163 -52.48 -39.60 -3.26
N ASP A 164 -52.87 -40.73 -3.84
CA ASP A 164 -54.27 -41.12 -3.87
C ASP A 164 -54.82 -41.28 -2.45
N ASP A 165 -55.85 -40.51 -2.10
CA ASP A 165 -56.61 -40.67 -0.88
C ASP A 165 -57.71 -41.72 -1.09
N ASP A 166 -57.30 -42.99 -1.06
CA ASP A 166 -58.20 -44.15 -1.11
C ASP A 166 -59.25 -44.14 0.02
N THR A 167 -59.00 -43.39 1.11
CA THR A 167 -59.90 -43.27 2.25
C THR A 167 -61.05 -42.30 1.95
N ALA A 168 -60.77 -41.18 1.27
CA ALA A 168 -61.77 -40.20 0.86
C ALA A 168 -62.83 -40.79 -0.09
N VAL A 169 -62.45 -41.77 -0.92
CA VAL A 169 -63.34 -42.46 -1.87
C VAL A 169 -63.61 -43.94 -1.51
N ALA A 170 -63.39 -44.32 -0.24
CA ALA A 170 -63.58 -45.70 0.23
C ALA A 170 -64.99 -46.28 -0.05
N ALA A 171 -66.01 -45.42 -0.17
CA ALA A 171 -67.37 -45.80 -0.55
C ALA A 171 -67.47 -46.49 -1.92
N PHE A 172 -66.48 -46.28 -2.79
CA PHE A 172 -66.38 -46.88 -4.12
C PHE A 172 -65.30 -47.96 -4.22
N GLY A 173 -64.69 -48.34 -3.10
CA GLY A 173 -63.61 -49.33 -3.06
C GLY A 173 -62.22 -48.75 -3.33
N GLY A 174 -61.99 -47.47 -3.02
CA GLY A 174 -60.74 -46.74 -3.27
C GLY A 174 -60.76 -46.00 -4.61
N CYS A 175 -59.67 -45.30 -4.93
CA CYS A 175 -59.50 -44.47 -6.11
C CYS A 175 -59.70 -45.25 -7.41
N ALA A 176 -59.18 -46.47 -7.51
CA ALA A 176 -59.41 -47.36 -8.66
C ALA A 176 -60.89 -47.70 -8.89
N GLY A 177 -61.67 -47.86 -7.81
CA GLY A 177 -63.11 -48.16 -7.89
C GLY A 177 -63.97 -46.92 -8.17
N ALA A 178 -63.56 -45.76 -7.66
CA ALA A 178 -64.20 -44.48 -7.89
C ALA A 178 -64.05 -44.04 -9.37
N ILE A 179 -62.84 -44.15 -9.93
CA ILE A 179 -62.54 -43.78 -11.32
C ILE A 179 -63.27 -44.70 -12.30
N ALA A 180 -63.26 -46.02 -12.07
CA ALA A 180 -63.95 -46.99 -12.92
C ALA A 180 -65.48 -46.80 -12.94
N ALA A 181 -66.06 -46.24 -11.88
CA ALA A 181 -67.50 -46.04 -11.75
C ALA A 181 -67.97 -44.66 -12.22
N LEU A 182 -67.16 -43.61 -12.01
CA LEU A 182 -67.61 -42.21 -12.09
C LEU A 182 -66.68 -41.31 -12.92
N GLY A 183 -65.43 -41.72 -13.19
CA GLY A 183 -64.43 -40.91 -13.88
C GLY A 183 -63.81 -39.82 -13.00
N CYS A 184 -62.70 -39.24 -13.47
CA CYS A 184 -61.87 -38.27 -12.72
C CYS A 184 -62.53 -36.89 -12.53
N ASP A 185 -63.39 -36.47 -13.46
CA ASP A 185 -64.06 -35.15 -13.43
C ASP A 185 -65.29 -35.10 -12.50
N PHE A 186 -65.69 -36.24 -11.93
CA PHE A 186 -66.88 -36.30 -11.10
C PHE A 186 -66.61 -35.77 -9.69
N VAL A 187 -67.46 -34.88 -9.19
CA VAL A 187 -67.33 -34.30 -7.86
C VAL A 187 -68.05 -35.16 -6.83
N PHE A 188 -67.30 -35.72 -5.89
CA PHE A 188 -67.82 -36.50 -4.77
C PHE A 188 -67.55 -35.79 -3.44
N ALA A 189 -68.59 -35.68 -2.60
CA ALA A 189 -68.51 -34.99 -1.30
C ALA A 189 -67.99 -33.53 -1.34
N GLY A 190 -68.06 -32.87 -2.50
CA GLY A 190 -67.63 -31.48 -2.68
C GLY A 190 -66.22 -31.30 -3.26
N VAL A 191 -65.50 -32.40 -3.50
CA VAL A 191 -64.15 -32.41 -4.08
C VAL A 191 -64.16 -33.25 -5.38
N PRO A 192 -63.53 -32.81 -6.48
CA PRO A 192 -63.36 -33.63 -7.68
C PRO A 192 -62.61 -34.93 -7.36
N ILE A 193 -63.02 -36.05 -7.95
CA ILE A 193 -62.30 -37.33 -7.77
C ILE A 193 -60.83 -37.17 -8.21
N GLY A 194 -60.54 -36.38 -9.25
CA GLY A 194 -59.18 -36.07 -9.68
C GLY A 194 -58.32 -35.29 -8.68
N GLU A 195 -58.91 -34.67 -7.66
CA GLU A 195 -58.17 -34.01 -6.56
C GLU A 195 -58.02 -34.91 -5.34
N SER A 196 -58.96 -35.83 -5.12
CA SER A 196 -58.81 -36.87 -4.07
C SER A 196 -57.92 -38.04 -4.54
N CYS A 197 -57.79 -38.25 -5.84
CA CYS A 197 -57.03 -39.33 -6.47
C CYS A 197 -56.09 -38.78 -7.57
N PRO A 198 -55.17 -37.87 -7.24
CA PRO A 198 -54.35 -37.17 -8.23
C PRO A 198 -53.34 -38.06 -8.95
N VAL A 199 -52.94 -39.20 -8.36
CA VAL A 199 -52.01 -40.16 -8.99
C VAL A 199 -52.76 -41.07 -9.96
N SER A 200 -53.95 -41.54 -9.59
CA SER A 200 -54.74 -42.40 -10.48
C SER A 200 -55.46 -41.65 -11.61
N CYS A 201 -55.46 -40.31 -11.59
CA CYS A 201 -56.12 -39.44 -12.58
C CYS A 201 -55.15 -38.61 -13.46
N ASP A 202 -53.83 -38.86 -13.39
CA ASP A 202 -52.79 -38.19 -14.20
C ASP A 202 -52.81 -36.65 -14.11
N SER A 203 -53.16 -36.09 -12.95
CA SER A 203 -53.27 -34.63 -12.74
C SER A 203 -52.02 -33.98 -12.13
N CYS A 204 -50.91 -34.72 -11.95
CA CYS A 204 -49.61 -34.17 -11.54
C CYS A 204 -48.69 -34.03 -12.80
N PRO A 205 -47.84 -33.00 -12.92
CA PRO A 205 -47.14 -32.71 -14.18
C PRO A 205 -46.14 -33.83 -14.55
N SER A 206 -46.25 -34.35 -15.76
CA SER A 206 -45.28 -35.27 -16.35
C SER A 206 -44.18 -34.51 -17.08
N THR A 207 -42.95 -35.03 -16.93
CA THR A 207 -41.74 -34.63 -17.64
C THR A 207 -41.85 -34.84 -19.16
N CYS A 208 -41.10 -34.07 -19.96
CA CYS A 208 -40.97 -34.24 -21.42
C CYS A 208 -40.30 -35.59 -21.75
N GLU A 209 -41.08 -36.67 -21.83
CA GLU A 209 -40.65 -38.01 -22.26
C GLU A 209 -41.43 -38.48 -23.50
N ASP A 210 -40.81 -39.33 -24.32
CA ASP A 210 -41.44 -39.93 -25.49
C ASP A 210 -42.45 -41.03 -25.11
N ASP A 211 -43.68 -40.94 -25.59
CA ASP A 211 -44.68 -41.99 -25.45
C ASP A 211 -44.53 -43.04 -26.58
N ASP A 212 -43.52 -43.90 -26.40
CA ASP A 212 -43.26 -45.04 -27.28
C ASP A 212 -44.48 -45.99 -27.41
N THR A 213 -45.40 -45.95 -26.45
CA THR A 213 -46.58 -46.83 -26.42
C THR A 213 -47.65 -46.32 -27.37
N ALA A 214 -47.88 -45.00 -27.43
CA ALA A 214 -48.82 -44.35 -28.34
C ALA A 214 -48.50 -44.61 -29.82
N VAL A 215 -47.22 -44.77 -30.15
CA VAL A 215 -46.74 -45.06 -31.52
C VAL A 215 -46.11 -46.44 -31.67
N SER A 216 -46.42 -47.37 -30.76
CA SER A 216 -45.91 -48.75 -30.75
C SER A 216 -46.15 -49.52 -32.06
N ALA A 217 -47.18 -49.14 -32.83
CA ALA A 217 -47.45 -49.68 -34.17
C ALA A 217 -46.28 -49.49 -35.16
N PHE A 218 -45.39 -48.52 -34.89
CA PHE A 218 -44.20 -48.21 -35.67
C PHE A 218 -42.90 -48.60 -34.96
N GLY A 219 -42.99 -49.33 -33.84
CA GLY A 219 -41.83 -49.75 -33.05
C GLY A 219 -41.31 -48.68 -32.09
N GLY A 220 -42.16 -47.76 -31.64
CA GLY A 220 -41.81 -46.64 -30.75
C GLY A 220 -41.56 -45.33 -31.50
N CYS A 221 -41.29 -44.26 -30.77
CA CYS A 221 -41.08 -42.89 -31.23
C CYS A 221 -39.94 -42.77 -32.24
N ALA A 222 -38.80 -43.44 -31.99
CA ALA A 222 -37.71 -43.51 -32.96
C ALA A 222 -38.13 -44.14 -34.30
N GLY A 223 -39.00 -45.15 -34.28
CA GLY A 223 -39.51 -45.80 -35.49
C GLY A 223 -40.59 -44.98 -36.21
N ALA A 224 -41.46 -44.32 -35.45
CA ALA A 224 -42.52 -43.46 -35.96
C ALA A 224 -41.96 -42.20 -36.64
N VAL A 225 -41.00 -41.51 -36.00
CA VAL A 225 -40.34 -40.31 -36.54
C VAL A 225 -39.52 -40.65 -37.79
N ALA A 226 -38.78 -41.77 -37.78
CA ALA A 226 -38.01 -42.20 -38.95
C ALA A 226 -38.89 -42.59 -40.16
N ALA A 227 -40.12 -43.08 -39.91
CA ALA A 227 -41.02 -43.54 -40.97
C ALA A 227 -41.94 -42.43 -41.51
N LEU A 228 -42.38 -41.50 -40.66
CA LEU A 228 -43.48 -40.58 -40.95
C LEU A 228 -43.14 -39.10 -40.67
N GLY A 229 -42.09 -38.83 -39.90
CA GLY A 229 -41.71 -37.49 -39.45
C GLY A 229 -42.60 -36.95 -38.32
N CYS A 230 -42.13 -35.88 -37.68
CA CYS A 230 -42.72 -35.31 -36.45
C CYS A 230 -44.07 -34.60 -36.68
N ASP A 231 -44.31 -34.05 -37.87
CA ASP A 231 -45.54 -33.31 -38.17
C ASP A 231 -46.73 -34.20 -38.58
N PHE A 232 -46.50 -35.50 -38.72
CA PHE A 232 -47.54 -36.42 -39.18
C PHE A 232 -48.52 -36.74 -38.05
N VAL A 233 -49.82 -36.67 -38.34
CA VAL A 233 -50.88 -36.95 -37.35
C VAL A 233 -51.27 -38.44 -37.40
N PHE A 234 -50.99 -39.15 -36.32
CA PHE A 234 -51.36 -40.56 -36.15
C PHE A 234 -52.39 -40.70 -35.03
N ALA A 235 -53.47 -41.46 -35.28
CA ALA A 235 -54.57 -41.65 -34.33
C ALA A 235 -55.21 -40.34 -33.78
N GLY A 236 -55.05 -39.22 -34.48
CA GLY A 236 -55.63 -37.93 -34.12
C GLY A 236 -54.68 -36.97 -33.39
N VAL A 237 -53.45 -37.39 -33.10
CA VAL A 237 -52.42 -36.58 -32.42
C VAL A 237 -51.16 -36.47 -33.32
N PRO A 238 -50.54 -35.29 -33.48
CA PRO A 238 -49.24 -35.17 -34.16
C PRO A 238 -48.19 -36.03 -33.48
N ILE A 239 -47.35 -36.73 -34.25
CA ILE A 239 -46.27 -37.56 -33.69
C ILE A 239 -45.33 -36.72 -32.81
N GLY A 240 -45.09 -35.44 -33.14
CA GLY A 240 -44.28 -34.54 -32.32
C GLY A 240 -44.87 -34.19 -30.94
N GLU A 241 -46.16 -34.41 -30.72
CA GLU A 241 -46.77 -34.26 -29.39
C GLU A 241 -46.74 -35.57 -28.60
N SER A 242 -46.74 -36.73 -29.28
CA SER A 242 -46.54 -38.03 -28.62
C SER A 242 -45.05 -38.37 -28.40
N CYS A 243 -44.15 -37.73 -29.14
CA CYS A 243 -42.71 -38.01 -29.14
C CYS A 243 -41.86 -36.72 -29.08
N PRO A 244 -41.99 -35.91 -28.02
CA PRO A 244 -41.37 -34.58 -27.94
C PRO A 244 -39.84 -34.58 -27.79
N LEU A 245 -39.22 -35.65 -27.26
CA LEU A 245 -37.75 -35.78 -27.16
C LEU A 245 -37.15 -36.20 -28.51
N THR A 246 -37.74 -37.20 -29.18
CA THR A 246 -37.23 -37.66 -30.49
C THR A 246 -37.37 -36.58 -31.58
N CYS A 247 -38.33 -35.65 -31.41
CA CYS A 247 -38.62 -34.57 -32.37
C CYS A 247 -37.94 -33.23 -32.06
N ASP A 248 -37.16 -33.14 -30.98
CA ASP A 248 -36.42 -31.94 -30.58
C ASP A 248 -37.29 -30.67 -30.47
N SER A 249 -38.53 -30.87 -30.00
CA SER A 249 -39.54 -29.80 -29.83
C SER A 249 -39.57 -29.23 -28.40
N CYS A 250 -38.76 -29.77 -27.48
CA CYS A 250 -38.50 -29.18 -26.16
C CYS A 250 -37.33 -28.17 -26.34
N GLY A 251 -37.67 -26.94 -26.74
CA GLY A 251 -36.73 -25.97 -27.32
C GLY A 251 -35.54 -25.57 -26.44
N GLY A 252 -34.34 -25.59 -27.04
CA GLY A 252 -33.15 -24.93 -26.52
C GLY A 252 -32.96 -23.56 -27.18
N ALA A 253 -32.94 -22.50 -26.37
CA ALA A 253 -32.15 -21.32 -26.71
C ALA A 253 -30.70 -21.63 -26.34
N GLU A 254 -29.75 -21.25 -27.20
CA GLU A 254 -28.31 -21.37 -26.91
C GLU A 254 -28.00 -20.62 -25.60
N PRO A 255 -27.15 -21.17 -24.71
CA PRO A 255 -26.82 -20.51 -23.47
C PRO A 255 -26.10 -19.18 -23.76
N VAL A 256 -26.55 -18.11 -23.11
CA VAL A 256 -25.88 -16.80 -23.11
C VAL A 256 -25.00 -16.76 -21.86
N PRO A 257 -23.66 -16.86 -21.99
CA PRO A 257 -22.76 -16.82 -20.86
C PRO A 257 -22.61 -15.38 -20.34
N GLY A 258 -22.79 -15.19 -19.04
CA GLY A 258 -22.64 -13.90 -18.36
C GLY A 258 -22.91 -14.06 -16.87
N CYS A 259 -22.78 -12.99 -16.09
CA CYS A 259 -23.05 -13.07 -14.66
C CYS A 259 -24.55 -13.22 -14.39
N THR A 260 -24.96 -14.34 -13.78
CA THR A 260 -26.37 -14.60 -13.44
C THR A 260 -26.73 -14.20 -12.00
N ASP A 261 -25.78 -13.69 -11.23
CA ASP A 261 -25.98 -13.20 -9.86
C ASP A 261 -26.49 -11.75 -9.92
N ASP A 262 -27.75 -11.55 -9.54
CA ASP A 262 -28.44 -10.25 -9.58
C ASP A 262 -27.93 -9.26 -8.53
N THR A 263 -27.14 -9.72 -7.55
CA THR A 263 -26.42 -8.87 -6.60
C THR A 263 -25.07 -8.41 -7.12
N ALA A 264 -24.59 -8.95 -8.24
CA ALA A 264 -23.32 -8.59 -8.82
C ALA A 264 -23.39 -7.31 -9.67
N CYS A 265 -22.31 -6.56 -9.66
CA CYS A 265 -22.17 -5.27 -10.33
C CYS A 265 -22.17 -5.33 -11.85
N ASN A 266 -22.01 -6.52 -12.41
CA ASN A 266 -22.10 -6.80 -13.83
C ASN A 266 -23.12 -7.90 -14.12
N TYR A 267 -24.17 -8.00 -13.30
CA TYR A 267 -25.32 -8.83 -13.59
C TYR A 267 -25.80 -8.61 -15.02
N ASP A 268 -26.00 -9.71 -15.74
CA ASP A 268 -26.48 -9.73 -17.11
C ASP A 268 -27.85 -10.41 -17.13
N GLU A 269 -28.90 -9.61 -17.34
CA GLU A 269 -30.30 -10.07 -17.38
C GLU A 269 -30.58 -11.07 -18.52
N ASP A 270 -29.73 -11.07 -19.55
CA ASP A 270 -29.83 -11.98 -20.69
C ASP A 270 -29.01 -13.27 -20.47
N ALA A 271 -28.19 -13.35 -19.42
CA ALA A 271 -27.37 -14.52 -19.14
C ALA A 271 -28.22 -15.69 -18.65
N THR A 272 -28.06 -16.83 -19.32
CA THR A 272 -28.74 -18.09 -18.97
C THR A 272 -27.77 -19.15 -18.46
N GLU A 273 -26.47 -18.85 -18.43
CA GLU A 273 -25.40 -19.69 -17.90
C GLU A 273 -24.34 -18.79 -17.22
N ASP A 274 -24.05 -19.03 -15.95
CA ASP A 274 -23.01 -18.30 -15.21
C ASP A 274 -21.62 -18.62 -15.78
N ASP A 275 -20.93 -17.61 -16.29
CA ASP A 275 -19.55 -17.72 -16.78
C ASP A 275 -18.51 -17.39 -15.71
N ASN A 276 -18.94 -17.22 -14.45
CA ASN A 276 -18.15 -16.78 -13.30
C ASN A 276 -17.52 -15.39 -13.49
N SER A 277 -18.12 -14.54 -14.33
CA SER A 277 -17.67 -13.15 -14.49
C SER A 277 -18.21 -12.20 -13.41
N CYS A 278 -19.08 -12.66 -12.50
CA CYS A 278 -19.71 -11.84 -11.47
C CYS A 278 -18.71 -11.03 -10.63
N ILE A 279 -18.94 -9.72 -10.56
CA ILE A 279 -18.19 -8.75 -9.77
C ILE A 279 -19.03 -8.43 -8.55
N SER A 280 -18.60 -8.89 -7.37
CA SER A 280 -19.31 -8.55 -6.13
C SER A 280 -19.22 -7.04 -5.83
N PRO A 281 -20.29 -6.43 -5.30
CA PRO A 281 -20.26 -5.07 -4.78
C PRO A 281 -19.18 -4.90 -3.73
N THR A 282 -18.56 -3.71 -3.69
CA THR A 282 -17.60 -3.38 -2.64
C THR A 282 -18.38 -3.03 -1.39
N ALA A 283 -18.21 -3.82 -0.34
CA ALA A 283 -18.80 -3.52 0.96
C ALA A 283 -18.19 -2.24 1.53
N CYS A 284 -19.05 -1.33 1.95
CA CYS A 284 -18.73 -0.09 2.61
C CYS A 284 -18.78 -0.26 4.13
N TRP A 285 -18.13 0.67 4.81
CA TRP A 285 -17.95 0.65 6.25
C TRP A 285 -19.26 0.80 7.04
N ASP A 286 -20.31 1.34 6.43
CA ASP A 286 -21.65 1.47 7.00
C ASP A 286 -22.55 0.25 6.74
N GLY A 287 -22.00 -0.80 6.11
CA GLY A 287 -22.75 -1.99 5.71
C GLY A 287 -23.47 -1.86 4.36
N SER A 288 -23.44 -0.68 3.72
CA SER A 288 -23.87 -0.55 2.32
C SER A 288 -22.87 -1.25 1.38
N ALA A 289 -23.26 -1.53 0.14
CA ALA A 289 -22.33 -2.07 -0.84
C ALA A 289 -22.55 -1.41 -2.20
N THR A 290 -21.48 -0.93 -2.83
CA THR A 290 -21.56 -0.17 -4.08
C THR A 290 -20.72 -0.78 -5.18
N CYS A 291 -21.19 -0.63 -6.41
CA CYS A 291 -20.60 -1.25 -7.58
C CYS A 291 -19.49 -0.44 -8.26
N ASP A 292 -19.37 0.84 -7.90
CA ASP A 292 -18.26 1.69 -8.31
C ASP A 292 -17.19 1.83 -7.23
N GLY A 293 -17.38 1.18 -6.07
CA GLY A 293 -16.49 1.26 -4.91
C GLY A 293 -16.49 2.63 -4.23
N SER A 294 -17.44 3.51 -4.57
CA SER A 294 -17.64 4.77 -3.85
C SER A 294 -18.55 4.52 -2.65
N CYS A 295 -17.98 4.61 -1.45
CA CYS A 295 -18.75 4.56 -0.22
C CYS A 295 -19.36 5.92 0.09
N PRO A 296 -20.46 5.97 0.87
CA PRO A 296 -21.07 7.23 1.27
C PRO A 296 -20.03 8.17 1.89
N ASP A 297 -20.06 9.42 1.43
CA ASP A 297 -19.07 10.43 1.82
C ASP A 297 -19.29 10.78 3.30
N LEU A 298 -18.25 10.56 4.10
CA LEU A 298 -18.18 11.09 5.45
C LEU A 298 -17.92 12.58 5.28
N GLY A 299 -18.97 13.39 5.31
CA GLY A 299 -18.85 14.83 5.21
C GLY A 299 -17.79 15.39 6.17
N ASP A 300 -17.29 16.60 5.89
CA ASP A 300 -16.21 17.21 6.66
C ASP A 300 -16.46 17.20 8.18
N MET A 301 -15.38 17.19 8.97
CA MET A 301 -15.41 17.23 10.45
C MET A 301 -15.93 18.55 11.05
N ASP A 302 -16.56 19.41 10.25
CA ASP A 302 -17.18 20.66 10.68
C ASP A 302 -18.54 20.40 11.36
N TYR A 303 -18.84 21.20 12.39
CA TYR A 303 -20.12 21.12 13.10
C TYR A 303 -20.65 22.50 13.49
N THR A 304 -21.95 22.57 13.76
CA THR A 304 -22.60 23.79 14.26
C THR A 304 -22.82 23.68 15.77
N ILE A 305 -22.50 24.75 16.49
CA ILE A 305 -22.81 24.88 17.91
C ILE A 305 -24.28 25.27 18.07
N THR A 306 -25.06 24.43 18.77
CA THR A 306 -26.49 24.66 19.03
C THR A 306 -26.77 24.98 20.51
N ASP A 307 -28.04 25.06 20.91
CA ASP A 307 -28.44 25.52 22.24
C ASP A 307 -28.42 24.42 23.33
N ALA A 308 -28.17 23.16 22.96
CA ALA A 308 -28.00 22.04 23.87
C ALA A 308 -26.92 21.07 23.37
N ASN A 309 -26.25 20.38 24.30
CA ASN A 309 -25.30 19.31 23.96
C ASN A 309 -25.36 18.17 24.96
N MET A 310 -24.93 16.99 24.53
CA MET A 310 -24.54 15.88 25.39
C MET A 310 -23.03 15.97 25.62
N THR A 311 -22.58 15.82 26.86
CA THR A 311 -21.14 15.73 27.15
C THR A 311 -20.74 14.27 27.24
N VAL A 312 -19.95 13.79 26.27
CA VAL A 312 -19.45 12.41 26.23
C VAL A 312 -18.04 12.35 26.77
N GLN A 313 -17.84 11.56 27.82
CA GLN A 313 -16.53 11.26 28.39
C GLN A 313 -15.87 10.12 27.61
N VAL A 314 -14.58 10.30 27.27
CA VAL A 314 -13.78 9.28 26.58
C VAL A 314 -12.47 9.12 27.34
N TYR A 315 -12.07 7.89 27.64
CA TYR A 315 -10.74 7.60 28.18
C TYR A 315 -9.78 7.31 27.01
N ALA A 316 -8.56 7.83 27.09
CA ALA A 316 -7.61 7.74 25.97
C ALA A 316 -7.17 6.31 25.65
N ASP A 317 -7.14 5.46 26.66
CA ASP A 317 -6.82 4.04 26.52
C ASP A 317 -8.01 3.21 26.02
N GLN A 318 -9.09 3.84 25.54
CA GLN A 318 -10.30 3.17 25.05
C GLN A 318 -10.56 3.41 23.56
N VAL A 319 -9.68 4.13 22.86
CA VAL A 319 -9.78 4.42 21.41
C VAL A 319 -8.70 3.62 20.69
N PHE A 320 -9.09 2.60 19.95
CA PHE A 320 -8.17 1.65 19.32
C PHE A 320 -8.30 1.64 17.80
N MET A 321 -7.16 1.64 17.11
CA MET A 321 -6.98 1.23 15.72
C MET A 321 -6.57 -0.24 15.65
N ASN A 322 -7.04 -0.95 14.62
CA ASN A 322 -6.68 -2.32 14.28
C ASN A 322 -6.68 -3.26 15.50
N GLY A 323 -7.74 -3.13 16.31
CA GLY A 323 -8.05 -3.93 17.49
C GLY A 323 -7.24 -3.65 18.77
N THR A 324 -5.93 -3.36 18.68
CA THR A 324 -5.06 -3.24 19.89
C THR A 324 -4.15 -2.03 19.93
N THR A 325 -3.98 -1.31 18.82
CA THR A 325 -3.10 -0.13 18.79
C THR A 325 -3.89 1.10 19.21
N PRO A 326 -3.48 1.87 20.24
CA PRO A 326 -4.15 3.13 20.55
C PRO A 326 -4.14 4.06 19.33
N ALA A 327 -5.22 4.81 19.12
CA ALA A 327 -5.28 5.80 18.05
C ALA A 327 -4.14 6.84 18.20
N PRO A 328 -3.53 7.31 17.11
CA PRO A 328 -2.43 8.27 17.18
C PRO A 328 -2.83 9.58 17.89
N VAL A 329 -1.90 10.14 18.66
CA VAL A 329 -2.07 11.48 19.25
C VAL A 329 -2.15 12.52 18.12
N GLY A 330 -3.09 13.45 18.24
CA GLY A 330 -3.42 14.45 17.21
C GLY A 330 -4.64 14.08 16.37
N SER A 331 -5.09 12.82 16.42
CA SER A 331 -6.33 12.39 15.74
C SER A 331 -7.56 13.08 16.33
N LEU A 332 -8.61 13.24 15.53
CA LEU A 332 -9.88 13.82 15.99
C LEU A 332 -10.95 12.71 16.10
N LEU A 333 -11.57 12.57 17.26
CA LEU A 333 -12.71 11.67 17.45
C LEU A 333 -14.01 12.49 17.41
N GLY A 334 -14.81 12.27 16.37
CA GLY A 334 -16.07 12.95 16.09
C GLY A 334 -17.30 12.08 16.31
N ALA A 335 -18.43 12.74 16.60
CA ALA A 335 -19.75 12.14 16.76
C ALA A 335 -20.66 12.57 15.60
N TYR A 336 -21.08 11.62 14.79
CA TYR A 336 -21.84 11.82 13.56
C TYR A 336 -23.28 11.33 13.71
N TYR A 337 -24.21 12.11 13.19
CA TYR A 337 -25.62 11.75 12.99
C TYR A 337 -25.90 11.64 11.49
N ILE A 338 -27.02 11.01 11.15
CA ILE A 338 -27.53 10.97 9.77
C ILE A 338 -28.59 12.06 9.68
N ASN A 339 -28.41 12.99 8.76
CA ASN A 339 -29.35 14.09 8.55
C ASN A 339 -30.60 13.62 7.76
N ASP A 340 -31.61 14.46 7.63
CA ASP A 340 -32.88 14.25 6.90
C ASP A 340 -32.66 13.92 5.41
N ALA A 341 -31.49 14.24 4.86
CA ALA A 341 -31.09 13.90 3.49
C ALA A 341 -30.42 12.52 3.38
N GLY A 342 -30.13 11.86 4.50
CA GLY A 342 -29.42 10.58 4.55
C GLY A 342 -27.90 10.71 4.60
N ASP A 343 -27.35 11.92 4.70
CA ASP A 343 -25.90 12.15 4.73
C ASP A 343 -25.37 12.17 6.17
N TYR A 344 -24.15 11.66 6.35
CA TYR A 344 -23.43 11.74 7.62
C TYR A 344 -22.96 13.18 7.89
N ALA A 345 -23.31 13.71 9.07
CA ALA A 345 -22.90 15.05 9.51
C ALA A 345 -22.32 15.02 10.93
N ASN A 346 -21.22 15.74 11.14
CA ASN A 346 -20.59 15.83 12.45
C ASN A 346 -21.38 16.79 13.37
N ALA A 347 -21.58 16.40 14.63
CA ALA A 347 -22.16 17.26 15.66
C ALA A 347 -21.19 17.54 16.82
N GLY A 348 -19.90 17.25 16.66
CA GLY A 348 -18.86 17.62 17.61
C GLY A 348 -17.71 16.61 17.65
N TYR A 349 -16.50 17.12 17.91
CA TYR A 349 -15.30 16.28 18.03
C TYR A 349 -14.42 16.72 19.21
N ALA A 350 -13.50 15.84 19.61
CA ALA A 350 -12.35 16.21 20.43
C ALA A 350 -11.04 15.70 19.80
N THR A 351 -9.96 16.44 20.02
CA THR A 351 -8.61 16.02 19.65
C THR A 351 -8.04 15.09 20.72
N LEU A 352 -7.49 13.96 20.28
CA LEU A 352 -6.74 13.05 21.15
C LEU A 352 -5.36 13.65 21.42
N ASP A 353 -5.24 14.49 22.44
CA ASP A 353 -4.00 15.23 22.75
C ASP A 353 -2.99 14.44 23.61
N GLY A 354 -3.30 13.17 23.92
CA GLY A 354 -2.49 12.31 24.78
C GLY A 354 -2.79 12.43 26.28
N SER A 355 -3.76 13.25 26.69
CA SER A 355 -4.29 13.26 28.07
C SER A 355 -5.01 11.96 28.39
N ASP A 356 -5.12 11.57 29.67
CA ASP A 356 -5.80 10.33 30.08
C ASP A 356 -7.31 10.30 29.77
N GLN A 357 -7.94 11.48 29.61
CA GLN A 357 -9.37 11.62 29.43
C GLN A 357 -9.73 12.86 28.61
N TYR A 358 -10.76 12.71 27.78
CA TYR A 358 -11.34 13.74 26.93
C TYR A 358 -12.83 13.89 27.19
N ALA A 359 -13.36 15.07 26.84
CA ALA A 359 -14.79 15.35 26.83
C ALA A 359 -15.19 15.89 25.47
N ILE A 360 -16.12 15.22 24.80
CA ILE A 360 -16.69 15.62 23.51
C ILE A 360 -18.04 16.27 23.79
N ALA A 361 -18.23 17.50 23.31
CA ALA A 361 -19.55 18.13 23.31
C ALA A 361 -20.26 17.77 22.01
N VAL A 362 -21.28 16.93 22.10
CA VAL A 362 -22.10 16.49 20.97
C VAL A 362 -23.36 17.36 20.94
N TRP A 363 -23.54 18.14 19.88
CA TRP A 363 -24.60 19.17 19.79
C TRP A 363 -25.95 18.58 19.36
N ALA A 364 -27.02 19.09 19.97
CA ALA A 364 -28.40 18.68 19.67
C ALA A 364 -28.94 19.42 18.43
N SER A 365 -29.95 18.87 17.75
CA SER A 365 -30.71 19.62 16.75
C SER A 365 -31.54 20.73 17.40
N GLU A 366 -31.60 21.89 16.74
CA GLU A 366 -32.53 22.96 17.10
C GLU A 366 -33.93 22.70 16.52
N SER A 367 -34.97 23.22 17.15
CA SER A 367 -36.34 22.98 16.70
C SER A 367 -36.59 23.41 15.24
N GLY A 368 -36.90 22.44 14.39
CA GLY A 368 -37.19 22.66 12.97
C GLY A 368 -35.95 22.83 12.09
N LEU A 369 -34.76 22.55 12.63
CA LEU A 369 -33.52 22.38 11.90
C LEU A 369 -33.00 20.96 12.14
N ASP A 370 -32.13 20.52 11.26
CA ASP A 370 -31.45 19.24 11.35
C ASP A 370 -29.94 19.48 11.30
N ASN A 371 -29.45 20.12 12.36
CA ASN A 371 -28.07 20.60 12.51
C ASN A 371 -27.36 19.96 13.72
N GLY A 372 -27.87 18.82 14.20
CA GLY A 372 -27.35 18.09 15.34
C GLY A 372 -28.28 16.94 15.73
N PHE A 373 -27.99 16.29 16.84
CA PHE A 373 -28.72 15.08 17.24
C PHE A 373 -30.10 15.36 17.84
N ALA A 374 -31.11 14.57 17.44
CA ALA A 374 -32.37 14.45 18.16
C ALA A 374 -32.27 13.45 19.33
N ALA A 375 -33.13 13.62 20.34
CA ALA A 375 -33.12 12.76 21.53
C ALA A 375 -33.44 11.30 21.17
N GLY A 376 -32.57 10.38 21.60
CA GLY A 376 -32.69 8.94 21.37
C GLY A 376 -31.94 8.43 20.14
N GLU A 377 -31.36 9.31 19.31
CA GLU A 377 -30.56 8.91 18.16
C GLU A 377 -29.28 8.18 18.56
N GLU A 378 -28.87 7.22 17.72
CA GLU A 378 -27.60 6.52 17.85
C GLU A 378 -26.45 7.42 17.37
N ILE A 379 -25.30 7.29 18.03
CA ILE A 379 -24.12 8.11 17.73
C ILE A 379 -23.14 7.27 16.91
N THR A 380 -22.91 7.65 15.67
CA THR A 380 -21.85 7.09 14.84
C THR A 380 -20.53 7.75 15.21
N TRP A 381 -19.53 6.95 15.59
CA TRP A 381 -18.21 7.48 15.96
C TRP A 381 -17.26 7.40 14.77
N VAL A 382 -16.62 8.52 14.46
CA VAL A 382 -15.67 8.64 13.34
C VAL A 382 -14.35 9.18 13.87
N LEU A 383 -13.24 8.55 13.50
CA LEU A 383 -11.89 8.96 13.83
C LEU A 383 -11.23 9.53 12.58
N GLN A 384 -10.67 10.73 12.69
CA GLN A 384 -9.84 11.33 11.65
C GLN A 384 -8.37 11.18 12.01
N ILE A 385 -7.57 10.60 11.10
CA ILE A 385 -6.12 10.51 11.21
C ILE A 385 -5.51 11.15 9.96
N GLY A 386 -4.94 12.35 10.09
CA GLY A 386 -4.52 13.13 8.93
C GLY A 386 -5.74 13.55 8.10
N ASP A 387 -5.76 13.18 6.82
CA ASP A 387 -6.89 13.44 5.91
C ASP A 387 -7.87 12.24 5.82
N ASP A 388 -7.52 11.10 6.42
CA ASP A 388 -8.32 9.88 6.36
C ASP A 388 -9.37 9.85 7.48
N LEU A 389 -10.59 9.43 7.14
CA LEU A 389 -11.71 9.23 8.05
C LEU A 389 -12.02 7.74 8.20
N PHE A 390 -12.15 7.29 9.45
CA PHE A 390 -12.43 5.90 9.82
C PHE A 390 -13.69 5.86 10.66
N VAL A 391 -14.67 5.05 10.28
CA VAL A 391 -15.83 4.80 11.13
C VAL A 391 -15.55 3.65 12.08
N ALA A 392 -16.10 3.72 13.28
CA ALA A 392 -15.92 2.71 14.28
C ALA A 392 -16.56 1.37 13.86
N ASP A 393 -15.77 0.30 13.86
CA ASP A 393 -16.27 -1.07 13.65
C ASP A 393 -17.15 -1.52 14.82
N ALA A 394 -16.81 -1.05 16.03
CA ALA A 394 -17.50 -1.41 17.25
C ALA A 394 -17.36 -0.32 18.30
N VAL A 395 -18.47 0.03 18.94
CA VAL A 395 -18.53 1.00 20.03
C VAL A 395 -19.26 0.37 21.21
N THR A 396 -18.72 0.55 22.41
CA THR A 396 -19.42 0.22 23.66
C THR A 396 -19.55 1.49 24.49
N MET A 397 -20.79 1.94 24.69
CA MET A 397 -21.10 3.06 25.58
C MET A 397 -21.70 2.58 26.90
N SER A 398 -21.50 3.36 27.95
CA SER A 398 -22.05 3.09 29.27
C SER A 398 -23.55 3.40 29.33
N THR A 399 -24.35 2.43 29.79
CA THR A 399 -25.78 2.60 30.12
C THR A 399 -26.01 2.79 31.62
N ALA A 400 -24.94 2.86 32.40
CA ALA A 400 -25.02 3.07 33.84
C ALA A 400 -25.29 4.54 34.15
N ALA A 401 -26.42 4.83 34.80
CA ALA A 401 -26.76 6.19 35.20
C ALA A 401 -25.57 6.87 35.95
N PRO A 402 -25.18 8.10 35.57
CA PRO A 402 -25.92 9.07 34.76
C PRO A 402 -25.68 8.99 33.24
N PHE A 403 -24.98 7.96 32.74
CA PHE A 403 -24.62 7.83 31.32
C PHE A 403 -25.72 7.21 30.46
N SER A 404 -25.79 7.65 29.21
CA SER A 404 -26.63 7.09 28.14
C SER A 404 -25.77 6.60 26.98
N ALA A 405 -26.23 5.53 26.31
CA ALA A 405 -25.62 5.01 25.09
C ALA A 405 -26.15 5.69 23.82
N THR A 406 -27.35 6.28 23.87
CA THR A 406 -27.91 7.12 22.80
C THR A 406 -27.89 8.59 23.19
N PHE A 407 -28.09 9.46 22.22
CA PHE A 407 -28.06 10.90 22.43
C PHE A 407 -29.14 11.37 23.41
N VAL A 408 -28.72 12.12 24.43
CA VAL A 408 -29.61 12.80 25.37
C VAL A 408 -29.17 14.25 25.51
N ALA A 409 -30.02 15.18 25.06
CA ALA A 409 -29.75 16.61 25.19
C ALA A 409 -29.50 17.01 26.66
N ASN A 410 -28.41 17.73 26.92
CA ASN A 410 -27.91 18.10 28.26
C ASN A 410 -27.57 16.90 29.16
N GLY A 411 -27.41 15.71 28.57
CA GLY A 411 -27.05 14.47 29.25
C GLY A 411 -25.55 14.21 29.29
N PHE A 412 -25.20 13.05 29.85
CA PHE A 412 -23.83 12.54 29.89
C PHE A 412 -23.73 11.25 29.09
N GLY A 413 -22.67 11.11 28.31
CA GLY A 413 -22.25 9.85 27.70
C GLY A 413 -20.91 9.40 28.27
N GLN A 414 -20.62 8.12 28.12
CA GLN A 414 -19.28 7.60 28.38
C GLN A 414 -18.98 6.49 27.38
N ILE A 415 -17.90 6.66 26.62
CA ILE A 415 -17.33 5.58 25.79
C ILE A 415 -16.53 4.67 26.72
N ILE A 416 -16.89 3.40 26.73
CA ILE A 416 -16.15 2.33 27.42
C ILE A 416 -15.06 1.79 26.50
N SER A 417 -15.36 1.60 25.22
CA SER A 417 -14.38 1.22 24.20
C SER A 417 -14.89 1.56 22.81
N VAL A 418 -14.01 2.00 21.92
CA VAL A 418 -14.28 2.17 20.50
C VAL A 418 -13.13 1.60 19.68
N GLN A 419 -13.46 0.81 18.65
CA GLN A 419 -12.50 0.18 17.74
C GLN A 419 -12.73 0.66 16.32
N PHE A 420 -11.63 0.91 15.64
CA PHE A 420 -11.55 1.32 14.25
C PHE A 420 -10.57 0.40 13.52
N SER A 421 -10.80 0.16 12.24
CA SER A 421 -9.94 -0.67 11.41
C SER A 421 -9.64 0.07 10.11
N GLY A 422 -8.41 -0.08 9.63
CA GLY A 422 -7.97 0.56 8.40
C GLY A 422 -6.46 0.68 8.32
N ASP A 423 -5.98 0.77 7.08
CA ASP A 423 -4.62 1.17 6.81
C ASP A 423 -4.53 2.69 6.96
N TYR A 424 -3.61 3.16 7.79
CA TYR A 424 -3.31 4.58 7.93
C TYR A 424 -1.79 4.76 7.97
N SER A 425 -1.31 5.84 7.36
CA SER A 425 0.09 6.23 7.52
C SER A 425 0.21 7.01 8.83
N ALA A 426 0.67 6.33 9.89
CA ALA A 426 1.03 7.02 11.12
C ALA A 426 2.03 8.15 10.79
N PRO A 427 1.88 9.34 11.39
CA PRO A 427 2.80 10.42 11.10
C PRO A 427 4.22 10.01 11.49
N VAL A 428 5.14 10.08 10.54
CA VAL A 428 6.55 9.78 10.79
C VAL A 428 7.22 11.09 11.19
N SER A 429 7.73 11.14 12.41
CA SER A 429 8.53 12.27 12.90
C SER A 429 9.94 12.20 12.32
N GLY A 430 10.41 13.31 11.75
CA GLY A 430 11.77 13.43 11.22
C GLY A 430 11.99 14.81 10.59
N CYS A 431 13.16 15.02 9.97
CA CYS A 431 13.43 16.28 9.29
C CYS A 431 12.68 16.37 7.95
N THR A 432 11.82 17.38 7.80
CA THR A 432 11.01 17.58 6.58
C THR A 432 11.60 18.58 5.58
N ASP A 433 12.73 19.23 5.92
CA ASP A 433 13.40 20.18 5.03
C ASP A 433 14.32 19.46 4.05
N ALA A 434 13.98 19.49 2.76
CA ALA A 434 14.75 18.85 1.68
C ALA A 434 16.18 19.41 1.49
N THR A 435 16.53 20.52 2.15
CA THR A 435 17.88 21.10 2.13
C THR A 435 18.74 20.66 3.32
N ALA A 436 18.17 19.94 4.28
CA ALA A 436 18.89 19.41 5.44
C ALA A 436 19.62 18.10 5.11
N CYS A 437 20.68 17.82 5.86
CA CYS A 437 21.53 16.64 5.70
C CYS A 437 20.92 15.34 6.22
N ASN A 438 19.96 15.44 7.11
CA ASN A 438 19.18 14.32 7.63
C ASN A 438 17.72 14.39 7.17
N TYR A 439 17.44 15.00 6.02
CA TYR A 439 16.13 14.97 5.40
C TYR A 439 15.61 13.53 5.28
N ASP A 440 14.38 13.32 5.75
CA ASP A 440 13.66 12.06 5.67
C ASP A 440 12.44 12.25 4.76
N ASP A 441 12.44 11.56 3.62
CA ASP A 441 11.35 11.66 2.63
C ASP A 441 10.06 10.97 3.07
N THR A 442 10.12 10.21 4.17
CA THR A 442 8.95 9.60 4.81
C THR A 442 8.37 10.45 5.94
N ALA A 443 9.11 11.46 6.42
CA ALA A 443 8.67 12.31 7.53
C ALA A 443 7.50 13.23 7.12
N THR A 444 6.41 13.16 7.88
CA THR A 444 5.23 14.02 7.72
C THR A 444 5.10 15.07 8.82
N ILE A 445 5.87 14.93 9.91
CA ILE A 445 5.94 15.90 11.00
C ILE A 445 7.41 16.29 11.24
N ASP A 446 7.69 17.60 11.17
CA ASP A 446 9.00 18.14 11.56
C ASP A 446 9.21 18.04 13.07
N ASP A 447 10.18 17.23 13.48
CA ASP A 447 10.56 17.06 14.88
C ASP A 447 11.69 18.01 15.31
N SER A 448 12.03 18.99 14.47
CA SER A 448 13.16 19.92 14.67
C SER A 448 14.52 19.24 14.77
N SER A 449 14.67 18.02 14.25
CA SER A 449 15.95 17.31 14.20
C SER A 449 16.84 17.73 13.01
N CYS A 450 16.38 18.60 12.11
CA CYS A 450 17.11 19.00 10.91
C CYS A 450 18.52 19.52 11.21
N THR A 451 19.52 18.92 10.57
CA THR A 451 20.92 19.34 10.57
C THR A 451 21.32 19.84 9.18
N TYR A 452 22.10 20.90 9.12
CA TYR A 452 22.52 21.52 7.87
C TYR A 452 24.04 21.47 7.74
N ALA A 453 24.52 21.43 6.50
CA ALA A 453 25.93 21.53 6.21
C ALA A 453 26.48 22.89 6.67
N GLU A 454 27.74 22.92 7.10
CA GLU A 454 28.43 24.18 7.36
C GLU A 454 28.60 24.97 6.06
N SER A 455 28.68 26.29 6.18
CA SER A 455 28.81 27.19 5.03
C SER A 455 30.05 26.82 4.20
N GLY A 456 29.86 26.47 2.93
CA GLY A 456 30.95 26.06 2.02
C GLY A 456 31.14 24.55 1.88
N LEU A 457 30.46 23.74 2.71
CA LEU A 457 30.53 22.29 2.71
C LEU A 457 29.21 21.64 2.25
N ASP A 458 29.31 20.38 1.80
CA ASP A 458 28.18 19.47 1.63
C ASP A 458 27.89 18.68 2.93
N CYS A 459 26.84 17.85 2.92
CA CYS A 459 26.42 17.07 4.08
C CYS A 459 27.38 15.96 4.52
N ASN A 460 28.35 15.62 3.69
CA ASN A 460 29.43 14.68 4.01
C ASN A 460 30.70 15.40 4.49
N GLY A 461 30.66 16.74 4.57
CA GLY A 461 31.80 17.57 4.93
C GLY A 461 32.79 17.79 3.78
N ASN A 462 32.40 17.58 2.52
CA ASN A 462 33.23 17.91 1.37
C ASN A 462 33.02 19.35 0.93
N CYS A 463 34.04 19.98 0.38
CA CYS A 463 33.93 21.33 -0.19
C CYS A 463 32.97 21.37 -1.39
N LEU A 464 32.11 22.39 -1.41
CA LEU A 464 31.26 22.69 -2.57
C LEU A 464 32.06 23.29 -3.73
N ALA A 465 33.17 23.94 -3.42
CA ALA A 465 34.15 24.47 -4.33
C ALA A 465 35.55 24.23 -3.74
N ASP A 466 36.32 23.44 -4.47
CA ASP A 466 37.71 23.06 -4.19
C ASP A 466 38.37 22.91 -5.58
N ALA A 467 38.96 24.01 -6.04
CA ALA A 467 39.43 24.14 -7.42
C ALA A 467 40.68 23.31 -7.71
N ASP A 468 41.53 23.08 -6.71
CA ASP A 468 42.82 22.40 -6.84
C ASP A 468 42.85 20.98 -6.24
N GLY A 469 41.85 20.62 -5.43
CA GLY A 469 41.62 19.29 -4.89
C GLY A 469 42.46 18.96 -3.66
N ASP A 470 42.97 19.97 -2.93
CA ASP A 470 43.83 19.76 -1.76
C ASP A 470 43.04 19.47 -0.46
N GLY A 471 41.71 19.64 -0.49
CA GLY A 471 40.79 19.41 0.61
C GLY A 471 40.51 20.63 1.49
N VAL A 472 41.02 21.81 1.15
CA VAL A 472 40.64 23.12 1.68
C VAL A 472 39.66 23.77 0.70
N CYS A 473 38.58 24.36 1.19
CA CYS A 473 37.58 24.95 0.30
C CYS A 473 38.05 26.32 -0.21
N ASP A 474 37.74 26.68 -1.46
CA ASP A 474 38.13 27.95 -2.11
C ASP A 474 37.87 29.20 -1.23
N GLY A 475 36.80 29.17 -0.43
CA GLY A 475 36.41 30.29 0.44
C GLY A 475 37.27 30.44 1.70
N ASP A 476 37.96 29.38 2.09
CA ASP A 476 38.83 29.28 3.27
C ASP A 476 40.32 29.25 2.90
N GLU A 477 40.64 29.33 1.60
CA GLU A 477 42.01 29.32 1.11
C GLU A 477 42.78 30.57 1.56
N ILE A 478 44.05 30.34 1.93
CA ILE A 478 45.01 31.40 2.22
C ILE A 478 46.01 31.42 1.06
N SER A 479 45.96 32.48 0.26
CA SER A 479 46.90 32.70 -0.84
C SER A 479 48.31 33.02 -0.33
N GLY A 480 49.32 32.33 -0.85
CA GLY A 480 50.73 32.60 -0.59
C GLY A 480 51.63 31.52 -1.19
N CYS A 481 52.94 31.56 -0.94
CA CYS A 481 53.82 30.53 -1.48
C CYS A 481 53.73 29.21 -0.69
N THR A 482 53.24 28.14 -1.31
CA THR A 482 53.08 26.81 -0.71
C THR A 482 54.33 25.91 -0.86
N ASP A 483 55.30 26.31 -1.68
CA ASP A 483 56.54 25.56 -1.89
C ASP A 483 57.52 25.77 -0.72
N ASN A 484 57.70 24.73 0.10
CA ASN A 484 58.61 24.75 1.27
C ASN A 484 60.11 24.91 0.92
N THR A 485 60.48 24.96 -0.37
CA THR A 485 61.85 25.29 -0.82
C THR A 485 62.04 26.76 -1.21
N ALA A 486 60.95 27.54 -1.29
CA ALA A 486 60.99 28.96 -1.56
C ALA A 486 61.36 29.79 -0.33
N CYS A 487 61.96 30.95 -0.56
CA CYS A 487 62.43 31.88 0.46
C CYS A 487 61.30 32.63 1.19
N ASN A 488 60.14 32.75 0.55
CA ASN A 488 58.93 33.35 1.11
C ASN A 488 57.83 32.31 1.34
N HIS A 489 58.19 31.04 1.52
CA HIS A 489 57.23 29.99 1.90
C HIS A 489 56.41 30.43 3.11
N ASP A 490 55.08 30.31 2.98
CA ASP A 490 54.13 30.57 4.06
C ASP A 490 53.46 29.26 4.45
N SER A 491 53.75 28.77 5.66
CA SER A 491 53.16 27.53 6.17
C SER A 491 51.65 27.60 6.42
N SER A 492 51.05 28.80 6.36
CA SER A 492 49.61 29.00 6.42
C SER A 492 48.95 29.09 5.06
N ALA A 493 49.73 29.24 3.98
CA ALA A 493 49.18 29.25 2.63
C ALA A 493 48.66 27.86 2.27
N THR A 494 47.44 27.83 1.73
CA THR A 494 46.80 26.63 1.20
C THR A 494 46.69 26.70 -0.33
N ASP A 495 46.80 27.89 -0.93
CA ASP A 495 46.78 28.09 -2.37
C ASP A 495 48.02 28.89 -2.84
N ASP A 496 48.66 28.44 -3.93
CA ASP A 496 49.85 29.08 -4.50
C ASP A 496 49.46 30.27 -5.39
N ASP A 497 49.71 31.48 -4.89
CA ASP A 497 49.44 32.71 -5.64
C ASP A 497 50.52 33.06 -6.68
N GLY A 498 51.52 32.19 -6.86
CA GLY A 498 52.66 32.41 -7.73
C GLY A 498 53.67 33.43 -7.19
N SER A 499 53.57 33.80 -5.91
CA SER A 499 54.53 34.70 -5.26
C SER A 499 55.84 34.04 -4.86
N CYS A 500 56.00 32.72 -5.04
CA CYS A 500 57.21 32.00 -4.66
C CYS A 500 58.49 32.62 -5.26
N THR A 501 59.44 32.93 -4.39
CA THR A 501 60.76 33.46 -4.70
C THR A 501 61.80 32.46 -4.23
N TYR A 502 62.77 32.17 -5.09
CA TYR A 502 63.82 31.20 -4.80
C TYR A 502 65.16 31.90 -4.67
N ALA A 503 66.06 31.29 -3.90
CA ALA A 503 67.44 31.75 -3.83
C ALA A 503 68.10 31.64 -5.21
N ALA A 504 69.00 32.58 -5.52
CA ALA A 504 69.83 32.49 -6.71
C ALA A 504 70.75 31.26 -6.64
N GLU A 505 71.18 30.74 -7.79
CA GLU A 505 72.12 29.61 -7.84
C GLU A 505 73.37 29.91 -6.99
N ASN A 506 73.75 28.96 -6.12
CA ASN A 506 74.83 29.09 -5.13
C ASN A 506 74.58 30.09 -3.98
N PHE A 507 73.36 30.62 -3.82
CA PHE A 507 72.99 31.48 -2.70
C PHE A 507 71.92 30.83 -1.82
N ASP A 508 71.83 31.27 -0.56
CA ASP A 508 70.66 31.04 0.29
C ASP A 508 69.64 32.18 0.18
N CYS A 509 68.54 32.08 0.93
CA CYS A 509 67.46 33.06 0.92
C CYS A 509 67.80 34.42 1.54
N ASP A 510 68.88 34.49 2.32
CA ASP A 510 69.41 35.74 2.87
C ASP A 510 70.45 36.37 1.92
N GLY A 511 70.72 35.72 0.78
CA GLY A 511 71.72 36.15 -0.20
C GLY A 511 73.16 35.81 0.19
N ASN A 512 73.36 34.88 1.12
CA ASN A 512 74.70 34.39 1.45
C ASN A 512 75.14 33.32 0.45
N CYS A 513 76.43 33.34 0.11
CA CYS A 513 77.02 32.32 -0.74
C CYS A 513 77.07 30.96 -0.01
N THR A 514 76.51 29.92 -0.65
CA THR A 514 76.51 28.53 -0.16
C THR A 514 77.53 27.64 -0.87
N ALA A 515 78.10 28.11 -1.99
CA ALA A 515 79.23 27.49 -2.67
C ALA A 515 80.56 28.12 -2.23
N ASP A 516 81.68 27.55 -2.71
CA ASP A 516 82.98 28.20 -2.54
C ASP A 516 83.04 29.51 -3.35
N VAL A 517 83.65 30.54 -2.76
CA VAL A 517 83.88 31.82 -3.42
C VAL A 517 85.23 31.76 -4.13
N ASP A 518 85.25 32.12 -5.40
CA ASP A 518 86.47 32.15 -6.21
C ASP A 518 87.40 33.31 -5.81
N CYS A 519 88.61 33.37 -6.37
CA CYS A 519 89.55 34.44 -6.01
C CYS A 519 89.13 35.85 -6.48
N ASN A 520 88.09 35.97 -7.34
CA ASN A 520 87.49 37.23 -7.80
C ASN A 520 86.28 37.65 -6.95
N GLY A 521 85.93 36.86 -5.93
CA GLY A 521 84.77 37.13 -5.07
C GLY A 521 83.44 36.67 -5.66
N VAL A 522 83.45 35.83 -6.71
CA VAL A 522 82.25 35.28 -7.34
C VAL A 522 81.86 33.99 -6.62
N CYS A 523 80.63 33.93 -6.12
CA CYS A 523 80.09 32.74 -5.49
C CYS A 523 79.90 31.61 -6.52
N GLY A 524 80.55 30.46 -6.30
CA GLY A 524 80.57 29.35 -7.25
C GLY A 524 81.34 29.65 -8.53
N GLY A 525 82.25 30.62 -8.52
CA GLY A 525 83.13 30.91 -9.65
C GLY A 525 84.27 29.89 -9.78
N ASP A 526 84.82 29.78 -10.99
CA ASP A 526 85.89 28.82 -11.30
C ASP A 526 87.29 29.47 -11.32
N ALA A 527 87.42 30.76 -10.97
CA ALA A 527 88.71 31.44 -11.00
C ALA A 527 89.61 30.99 -9.84
N VAL A 528 90.86 30.65 -10.15
CA VAL A 528 91.85 30.19 -9.18
C VAL A 528 93.03 31.16 -9.21
N ALA A 529 93.53 31.55 -8.03
CA ALA A 529 94.68 32.41 -7.96
C ALA A 529 95.94 31.61 -8.34
N ASP A 530 96.65 32.05 -9.37
CA ASP A 530 97.96 31.50 -9.71
C ASP A 530 99.01 31.90 -8.66
N ASN A 531 100.21 31.31 -8.74
CA ASN A 531 101.28 31.58 -7.77
C ASN A 531 101.90 32.99 -7.90
N CYS A 532 101.46 33.78 -8.88
CA CYS A 532 101.82 35.19 -9.08
C CYS A 532 100.71 36.16 -8.64
N GLY A 533 99.59 35.64 -8.14
CA GLY A 533 98.46 36.41 -7.64
C GLY A 533 97.49 36.90 -8.72
N THR A 534 97.60 36.41 -9.95
CA THR A 534 96.57 36.63 -10.97
C THR A 534 95.40 35.70 -10.70
N CYS A 535 94.19 36.24 -10.71
CA CYS A 535 92.97 35.49 -10.47
C CYS A 535 92.13 35.38 -11.74
N ASP A 536 92.26 34.25 -12.44
CA ASP A 536 91.44 33.93 -13.60
C ASP A 536 91.28 32.41 -13.76
N ASN A 537 90.75 31.98 -14.90
CA ASN A 537 90.55 30.57 -15.23
C ASN A 537 91.33 30.15 -16.49
N ASP A 538 92.30 30.97 -16.92
CA ASP A 538 93.10 30.73 -18.11
C ASP A 538 94.45 30.12 -17.74
N ALA A 539 94.47 28.79 -17.61
CA ALA A 539 95.69 28.04 -17.32
C ALA A 539 96.85 28.26 -18.32
N SER A 540 96.63 28.95 -19.45
CA SER A 540 97.68 29.29 -20.40
C SER A 540 98.51 30.52 -20.02
N ASN A 541 97.98 31.37 -19.15
CA ASN A 541 98.69 32.55 -18.65
C ASN A 541 99.27 32.35 -17.24
N ASP A 542 99.00 31.19 -16.62
CA ASP A 542 99.60 30.75 -15.36
C ASP A 542 101.10 30.94 -15.39
N CYS A 543 101.62 31.72 -14.44
CA CYS A 543 103.04 31.96 -14.38
C CYS A 543 103.82 30.68 -14.05
N VAL A 544 104.99 30.52 -14.68
CA VAL A 544 105.93 29.42 -14.40
C VAL A 544 107.04 29.91 -13.49
N GLN A 545 107.66 28.99 -12.74
CA GLN A 545 108.88 29.32 -11.99
C GLN A 545 110.05 29.52 -12.94
N ASP A 546 110.83 30.56 -12.66
CA ASP A 546 112.14 30.74 -13.25
C ASP A 546 113.15 29.75 -12.62
N CYS A 547 114.41 29.77 -13.07
CA CYS A 547 115.42 28.85 -12.54
C CYS A 547 115.80 29.11 -11.06
N ALA A 548 115.42 30.27 -10.50
CA ALA A 548 115.69 30.66 -9.11
C ALA A 548 114.56 30.23 -8.17
N GLY A 549 113.48 29.67 -8.73
CA GLY A 549 112.29 29.24 -8.01
C GLY A 549 111.29 30.37 -7.75
N GLU A 550 111.47 31.54 -8.39
CA GLU A 550 110.54 32.66 -8.31
C GLU A 550 109.43 32.51 -9.36
N TRP A 551 108.17 32.51 -8.93
CA TRP A 551 107.00 32.44 -9.81
C TRP A 551 106.88 33.74 -10.62
N GLY A 552 106.88 33.63 -11.96
CA GLY A 552 106.82 34.78 -12.86
C GLY A 552 108.15 35.55 -13.02
N GLY A 553 109.26 34.99 -12.54
CA GLY A 553 110.59 35.57 -12.69
C GLY A 553 111.17 35.44 -14.11
N ASP A 554 112.25 36.17 -14.39
CA ASP A 554 112.90 36.24 -15.71
C ASP A 554 114.28 35.57 -15.76
N ALA A 555 114.71 34.89 -14.70
CA ALA A 555 116.00 34.19 -14.65
C ALA A 555 115.99 32.88 -15.46
N VAL A 556 117.05 32.66 -16.25
CA VAL A 556 117.20 31.47 -17.09
C VAL A 556 118.50 30.77 -16.74
N ALA A 557 118.47 29.44 -16.65
CA ALA A 557 119.69 28.67 -16.37
C ALA A 557 120.59 28.63 -17.61
N ASP A 558 121.84 29.07 -17.48
CA ASP A 558 122.85 28.92 -18.51
C ASP A 558 123.30 27.45 -18.66
N ASN A 559 124.09 27.14 -19.70
CA ASN A 559 124.55 25.77 -19.97
C ASN A 559 125.55 25.23 -18.93
N CYS A 560 125.99 26.05 -17.97
CA CYS A 560 126.82 25.66 -16.84
C CYS A 560 126.05 25.58 -15.52
N GLY A 561 124.74 25.81 -15.55
CA GLY A 561 123.84 25.70 -14.41
C GLY A 561 123.81 26.95 -13.51
N THR A 562 124.37 28.08 -13.94
CA THR A 562 124.19 29.36 -13.27
C THR A 562 122.80 29.88 -13.62
N CYS A 563 122.03 30.26 -12.60
CA CYS A 563 120.70 30.80 -12.78
C CYS A 563 120.69 32.30 -12.47
N ASP A 564 120.61 33.12 -13.51
CA ASP A 564 120.39 34.56 -13.42
C ASP A 564 119.78 35.11 -14.72
N ASN A 565 119.69 36.43 -14.86
CA ASN A 565 119.19 37.11 -16.06
C ASN A 565 120.27 37.96 -16.76
N ASP A 566 121.55 37.74 -16.42
CA ASP A 566 122.70 38.46 -16.94
C ASP A 566 123.44 37.62 -17.98
N ALA A 567 122.97 37.68 -19.22
CA ALA A 567 123.57 36.99 -20.36
C ALA A 567 125.06 37.34 -20.62
N SER A 568 125.66 38.30 -19.91
CA SER A 568 127.07 38.65 -20.04
C SER A 568 128.02 37.72 -19.28
N ASN A 569 127.50 36.95 -18.32
CA ASN A 569 128.27 36.03 -17.51
C ASN A 569 128.10 34.55 -17.93
N ASP A 570 127.23 34.29 -18.92
CA ASP A 570 127.00 32.96 -19.49
C ASP A 570 128.31 32.30 -19.90
N CYS A 571 128.49 31.05 -19.47
CA CYS A 571 129.68 30.30 -19.82
C CYS A 571 129.74 29.97 -21.33
N VAL A 572 130.97 29.83 -21.86
CA VAL A 572 131.24 29.45 -23.26
C VAL A 572 131.93 28.08 -23.33
N GLN A 573 131.91 27.43 -24.50
CA GLN A 573 132.62 26.16 -24.72
C GLN A 573 134.13 26.37 -24.91
N ASP A 574 134.93 25.45 -24.37
CA ASP A 574 136.37 25.35 -24.65
C ASP A 574 136.65 24.63 -25.99
N CYS A 575 137.93 24.43 -26.34
CA CYS A 575 138.26 23.78 -27.62
C CYS A 575 137.88 22.30 -27.72
N ALA A 576 137.45 21.68 -26.62
CA ALA A 576 136.99 20.30 -26.54
C ALA A 576 135.46 20.19 -26.49
N ASP A 577 134.74 21.28 -26.84
CA ASP A 577 133.29 21.42 -26.82
C ASP A 577 132.66 21.30 -25.41
N VAL A 578 133.44 21.49 -24.34
CA VAL A 578 132.95 21.44 -22.95
C VAL A 578 132.56 22.84 -22.48
N TRP A 579 131.28 23.04 -22.12
CA TRP A 579 130.78 24.29 -21.54
C TRP A 579 131.48 24.58 -20.20
N GLY A 580 132.16 25.73 -20.10
CA GLY A 580 132.94 26.12 -18.92
C GLY A 580 134.29 25.40 -18.76
N GLY A 581 134.77 24.67 -19.78
CA GLY A 581 136.07 23.98 -19.75
C GLY A 581 137.29 24.90 -19.91
N ASP A 582 138.50 24.34 -19.69
CA ASP A 582 139.77 25.07 -19.72
C ASP A 582 140.78 24.61 -20.78
N ALA A 583 140.39 23.69 -21.69
CA ALA A 583 141.27 23.21 -22.75
C ALA A 583 141.53 24.29 -23.82
N VAL A 584 142.79 24.39 -24.27
CA VAL A 584 143.21 25.35 -25.29
C VAL A 584 144.01 24.63 -26.37
N VAL A 585 143.85 25.06 -27.63
CA VAL A 585 144.64 24.52 -28.75
C VAL A 585 146.08 25.03 -28.66
N ASP A 586 147.04 24.10 -28.57
CA ASP A 586 148.48 24.42 -28.61
C ASP A 586 148.94 24.85 -30.01
N ASN A 587 150.19 25.33 -30.11
CA ASN A 587 150.74 25.82 -31.38
C ASN A 587 150.97 24.72 -32.44
N CYS A 588 150.80 23.44 -32.09
CA CYS A 588 150.83 22.30 -33.00
C CYS A 588 149.44 21.76 -33.34
N GLY A 589 148.37 22.37 -32.81
CA GLY A 589 146.99 22.04 -33.12
C GLY A 589 146.37 20.98 -32.21
N THR A 590 147.03 20.60 -31.11
CA THR A 590 146.46 19.67 -30.12
C THR A 590 145.62 20.45 -29.11
N CYS A 591 144.36 20.09 -28.94
CA CYS A 591 143.49 20.67 -27.91
C CYS A 591 143.57 19.82 -26.65
N ASP A 592 144.30 20.30 -25.65
CA ASP A 592 144.29 19.77 -24.30
C ASP A 592 144.60 20.87 -23.27
N ASN A 593 144.83 20.49 -22.01
CA ASN A 593 145.20 21.42 -20.94
C ASN A 593 146.53 21.02 -20.26
N ASP A 594 147.33 20.16 -20.89
CA ASP A 594 148.62 19.70 -20.40
C ASP A 594 149.77 20.40 -21.13
N ALA A 595 150.12 21.59 -20.62
CA ALA A 595 151.22 22.41 -21.13
C ALA A 595 152.60 21.71 -21.17
N SER A 596 152.74 20.51 -20.60
CA SER A 596 154.00 19.75 -20.62
C SER A 596 154.25 18.99 -21.91
N ASN A 597 153.20 18.76 -22.72
CA ASN A 597 153.32 18.09 -24.01
C ASN A 597 153.34 19.07 -25.20
N ASP A 598 153.15 20.38 -24.91
CA ASP A 598 153.22 21.45 -25.88
C ASP A 598 154.52 21.36 -26.69
N CYS A 599 154.38 21.34 -28.01
CA CYS A 599 155.54 21.28 -28.89
C CYS A 599 156.41 22.54 -28.76
N VAL A 600 157.73 22.40 -28.98
CA VAL A 600 158.71 23.49 -28.98
C VAL A 600 159.33 23.66 -30.38
N GLN A 601 159.87 24.84 -30.68
CA GLN A 601 160.55 25.09 -31.96
C GLN A 601 161.95 24.46 -32.02
N ASP A 602 162.33 23.94 -33.17
CA ASP A 602 163.69 23.48 -33.47
C ASP A 602 164.64 24.64 -33.82
N CYS A 603 165.93 24.36 -34.13
CA CYS A 603 166.88 25.44 -34.45
C CYS A 603 166.59 26.17 -35.78
N ALA A 604 165.72 25.62 -36.64
CA ALA A 604 165.26 26.25 -37.87
C ALA A 604 164.00 27.10 -37.65
N GLY A 605 163.42 27.06 -36.44
CA GLY A 605 162.25 27.84 -36.04
C GLY A 605 160.91 27.17 -36.35
N GLU A 606 160.90 25.87 -36.64
CA GLU A 606 159.68 25.11 -36.90
C GLU A 606 159.19 24.40 -35.61
N TRP A 607 157.92 24.63 -35.23
CA TRP A 607 157.29 24.00 -34.05
C TRP A 607 157.17 22.49 -34.27
N GLY A 608 157.83 21.68 -33.43
CA GLY A 608 157.88 20.22 -33.54
C GLY A 608 158.92 19.66 -34.53
N GLY A 609 159.88 20.46 -35.01
CA GLY A 609 160.94 20.03 -35.94
C GLY A 609 162.15 19.34 -35.28
N ASP A 610 163.04 18.74 -36.09
CA ASP A 610 164.17 17.90 -35.64
C ASP A 610 165.58 18.50 -35.92
N ALA A 611 165.71 19.70 -36.49
CA ALA A 611 167.01 20.26 -36.89
C ALA A 611 167.86 20.70 -35.68
N VAL A 612 169.19 20.45 -35.71
CA VAL A 612 170.12 20.77 -34.60
C VAL A 612 171.36 21.54 -35.11
N ALA A 613 171.73 22.61 -34.41
CA ALA A 613 172.86 23.45 -34.82
C ALA A 613 174.22 22.75 -34.64
N ASP A 614 175.01 22.72 -35.71
CA ASP A 614 176.36 22.16 -35.68
C ASP A 614 177.37 23.10 -34.98
N ASN A 615 178.58 22.57 -34.73
CA ASN A 615 179.65 23.33 -34.03
C ASN A 615 180.22 24.50 -34.84
N CYS A 616 179.81 24.69 -36.11
CA CYS A 616 180.11 25.86 -36.92
C CYS A 616 178.96 26.88 -36.90
N GLY A 617 177.89 26.61 -36.15
CA GLY A 617 176.72 27.47 -35.99
C GLY A 617 175.75 27.41 -37.17
N THR A 618 175.82 26.37 -38.00
CA THR A 618 174.87 26.15 -39.10
C THR A 618 173.81 25.16 -38.62
N CYS A 619 172.53 25.51 -38.76
CA CYS A 619 171.41 24.61 -38.42
C CYS A 619 171.12 23.73 -39.65
N ASP A 620 171.50 22.46 -39.56
CA ASP A 620 171.17 21.41 -40.51
C ASP A 620 170.84 20.11 -39.76
N ASN A 621 170.65 19.02 -40.50
CA ASN A 621 170.18 17.73 -39.96
C ASN A 621 171.32 16.74 -39.77
#